data_AF-H2YSY6-F1
#
_entry.id   AF-H2YSY6-F1
#
_cell.length_a   1.000
_cell.length_b   1.000
_cell.length_c   1.000
_cell.angle_alpha   90.00
_cell.angle_beta   90.00
_cell.angle_gamma   90.00
#
_symmetry.space_group_name_H-M   'P 1'
#
loop_
_entity.id
_entity.type
_entity.pdbx_description
1 polymer ?
#
loop_
_entity_poly.entity_id
_entity_poly.type
_entity_poly.pdbx_seq_one_letter_code
_entity_poly.pdbx_strand_id
1 'polypeptide(L)'
;DVTFPNEPPPLVPSASSNVLIGQISDPVCGSTNESSFVNPCHNGGHCEVTFNDYVCSCTEGWKGRNCDEPIFCKQVTCPGGLQCNDLPHGGFECVGPATFHQDTVAMYVIHPTAVLDDTLSLSIRTRSINASIIQFRSQSGIIQLELDETGHFQFSFYTQVTNGSVTTNVSIADANWHNITVTTPTN
;
A
#
# COMPACT_ATOMS: atom_id res chain seq x y z
N ASP A 1 38.74 41.39 8.56
CA ASP A 1 38.19 40.24 9.29
C ASP A 1 36.88 40.59 9.96
N VAL A 2 35.79 40.04 9.43
CA VAL A 2 34.46 40.10 10.04
C VAL A 2 34.21 38.72 10.64
N THR A 3 34.26 38.63 11.97
CA THR A 3 33.88 37.42 12.70
C THR A 3 32.40 37.49 13.06
N PHE A 4 31.60 36.57 12.51
CA PHE A 4 30.22 36.32 12.94
C PHE A 4 30.25 35.45 14.20
N PRO A 5 29.56 35.83 15.30
CA PRO A 5 29.39 34.92 16.43
C PRO A 5 28.43 33.79 16.03
N ASN A 6 28.96 32.58 15.96
CA ASN A 6 28.21 31.34 15.79
C ASN A 6 27.63 30.90 17.14
N GLU A 7 26.47 31.42 17.51
CA GLU A 7 25.46 30.68 18.30
C GLU A 7 24.17 31.51 18.37
N PRO A 8 22.99 30.98 17.97
CA PRO A 8 21.74 31.61 18.37
C PRO A 8 21.62 31.53 19.89
N PRO A 9 21.15 32.60 20.57
CA PRO A 9 20.97 32.58 22.01
C PRO A 9 20.02 31.43 22.39
N PRO A 10 20.21 30.79 23.56
CA PRO A 10 19.29 29.79 24.05
C PRO A 10 17.88 30.39 24.04
N LEU A 11 16.92 29.64 23.49
CA LEU A 11 15.51 30.01 23.51
C LEU A 11 15.07 30.04 24.99
N VAL A 12 15.23 31.20 25.62
CA VAL A 12 14.62 31.49 26.91
C VAL A 12 13.11 31.43 26.66
N PRO A 13 12.33 30.64 27.43
CA PRO A 13 10.89 30.62 27.28
C PRO A 13 10.36 32.05 27.47
N SER A 14 9.95 32.67 26.37
CA SER A 14 9.38 34.00 26.38
C SER A 14 8.14 33.97 27.26
N ALA A 15 8.27 34.61 28.43
CA ALA A 15 7.22 34.87 29.39
C ALA A 15 6.36 33.66 29.79
N SER A 16 6.66 33.15 30.98
CA SER A 16 5.77 32.34 31.84
C SER A 16 4.44 33.05 32.22
N SER A 17 4.02 34.10 31.50
CA SER A 17 2.80 34.87 31.77
C SER A 17 1.52 34.10 31.43
N ASN A 18 1.61 33.04 30.63
CA ASN A 18 0.47 32.21 30.24
C ASN A 18 0.47 30.83 30.91
N VAL A 19 1.42 30.57 31.82
CA VAL A 19 1.51 29.32 32.57
C VAL A 19 1.22 29.65 34.03
N LEU A 20 -0.01 29.36 34.47
CA LEU A 20 -0.38 29.49 35.87
C LEU A 20 0.49 28.53 36.70
N ILE A 21 1.21 29.08 37.68
CA ILE A 21 2.05 28.29 38.59
C ILE A 21 1.15 27.31 39.35
N GLY A 22 1.38 26.01 39.16
CA GLY A 22 0.56 24.93 39.76
C GLY A 22 -0.43 24.25 38.79
N GLN A 23 -0.43 24.59 37.50
CA GLN A 23 -1.14 23.78 36.50
C GLN A 23 -0.34 22.52 36.17
N ILE A 24 -0.99 21.37 36.30
CA ILE A 24 -0.47 20.06 35.89
C ILE A 24 -1.22 19.73 34.61
N SER A 25 -0.51 19.57 33.48
CA SER A 25 -1.11 18.97 32.27
C SER A 25 -1.62 17.58 32.62
N ASP A 26 -2.79 17.18 32.12
CA ASP A 26 -3.33 15.83 32.36
C ASP A 26 -2.24 14.78 32.11
N PRO A 27 -2.07 13.77 32.99
CA PRO A 27 -1.00 12.78 32.86
C PRO A 27 -1.37 11.79 31.74
N VAL A 28 -1.34 12.26 30.49
CA VAL A 28 -1.71 11.50 29.30
C VAL A 28 -0.79 10.29 29.13
N CYS A 29 0.50 10.45 29.40
CA CYS A 29 1.50 9.37 29.35
C CYS A 29 1.60 8.57 30.67
N GLY A 30 0.46 8.16 31.23
CA GLY A 30 0.42 7.38 32.49
C GLY A 30 0.90 5.93 32.31
N SER A 31 1.62 5.39 33.31
CA SER A 31 2.27 4.08 33.18
C SER A 31 1.59 2.90 33.88
N THR A 32 0.66 3.08 34.84
CA THR A 32 -0.28 2.04 35.36
C THR A 32 -0.99 2.46 36.66
N ASN A 33 -2.27 2.05 36.78
CA ASN A 33 -3.02 1.52 37.95
C ASN A 33 -3.37 2.39 39.18
N GLU A 34 -3.06 3.68 39.26
CA GLU A 34 -3.67 4.54 40.32
C GLU A 34 -4.55 5.66 39.79
N SER A 35 -4.50 5.88 38.48
CA SER A 35 -5.24 6.94 37.82
C SER A 35 -5.62 6.43 36.44
N SER A 36 -6.86 6.67 36.01
CA SER A 36 -7.50 6.11 34.79
C SER A 36 -6.87 6.56 33.46
N PHE A 37 -5.58 6.88 33.44
CA PHE A 37 -4.82 7.33 32.29
C PHE A 37 -4.04 6.15 31.70
N VAL A 38 -4.39 5.79 30.47
CA VAL A 38 -3.76 4.74 29.67
C VAL A 38 -2.75 5.44 28.77
N ASN A 39 -1.51 4.92 28.72
CA ASN A 39 -0.53 5.37 27.74
C ASN A 39 -1.13 5.27 26.32
N PRO A 40 -1.29 6.40 25.59
CA PRO A 40 -1.90 6.38 24.27
C PRO A 40 -1.00 5.77 23.19
N CYS A 41 0.31 5.64 23.44
CA CYS A 41 1.23 5.07 22.49
C CYS A 41 1.21 3.54 22.56
N HIS A 42 0.78 2.91 21.48
CA HIS A 42 0.75 1.47 21.30
C HIS A 42 2.08 0.91 20.80
N ASN A 43 2.16 -0.42 20.73
CA ASN A 43 3.26 -1.17 20.11
C ASN A 43 4.67 -0.82 20.60
N GLY A 44 4.80 -0.38 21.85
CA GLY A 44 6.08 -0.03 22.46
C GLY A 44 6.56 1.40 22.14
N GLY A 45 5.71 2.25 21.57
CA GLY A 45 5.99 3.67 21.35
C GLY A 45 6.25 4.43 22.66
N HIS A 46 7.17 5.39 22.62
CA HIS A 46 7.49 6.26 23.75
C HIS A 46 6.55 7.47 23.75
N CYS A 47 5.91 7.73 24.89
CA CYS A 47 4.96 8.83 25.06
C CYS A 47 5.61 10.02 25.73
N GLU A 48 5.52 11.18 25.10
CA GLU A 48 5.98 12.46 25.64
C GLU A 48 4.81 13.43 25.76
N VAL A 49 4.62 13.99 26.97
CA VAL A 49 3.61 15.01 27.22
C VAL A 49 4.13 16.36 26.70
N THR A 50 3.29 17.07 25.97
CA THR A 50 3.52 18.44 25.49
C THR A 50 2.59 19.42 26.23
N PHE A 51 2.67 20.72 25.94
CA PHE A 51 1.95 21.76 26.69
C PHE A 51 0.43 21.52 26.83
N ASN A 52 -0.23 20.94 25.81
CA ASN A 52 -1.68 20.64 25.80
C ASN A 52 -2.02 19.31 25.09
N ASP A 53 -1.03 18.46 24.80
CA ASP A 53 -1.21 17.23 24.01
C ASP A 53 -0.10 16.22 24.34
N TYR A 54 0.01 15.14 23.57
CA TYR A 54 1.11 14.18 23.62
C TYR A 54 1.69 13.94 22.22
N VAL A 55 2.93 13.44 22.19
CA VAL A 55 3.58 12.93 20.98
C VAL A 55 4.06 11.50 21.25
N CYS A 56 3.77 10.60 20.32
CA CYS A 56 4.30 9.25 20.34
C CYS A 56 5.51 9.14 19.42
N SER A 57 6.66 8.75 19.99
CA SER A 57 7.82 8.29 19.23
C SER A 57 7.68 6.80 18.94
N CYS A 58 7.27 6.45 17.72
CA CYS A 58 6.98 5.08 17.33
C CYS A 58 8.24 4.24 17.11
N THR A 59 8.16 2.96 17.48
CA THR A 59 9.19 1.96 17.17
C THR A 59 9.16 1.60 15.68
N GLU A 60 10.22 0.95 15.20
CA GLU A 60 10.29 0.52 13.80
C GLU A 60 9.08 -0.36 13.41
N GLY A 61 8.51 -0.07 12.24
CA GLY A 61 7.37 -0.80 11.70
C GLY A 61 5.99 -0.27 12.10
N TRP A 62 5.92 0.82 12.88
CA TRP A 62 4.67 1.45 13.31
C TRP A 62 4.66 2.95 13.01
N LYS A 63 3.46 3.48 12.73
CA LYS A 63 3.18 4.88 12.46
C LYS A 63 1.80 5.26 13.03
N GLY A 64 1.34 6.47 12.72
CA GLY A 64 0.11 7.02 13.25
C GLY A 64 0.35 7.78 14.55
N ARG A 65 -0.64 8.57 14.97
CA ARG A 65 -0.54 9.41 16.18
C ARG A 65 -0.24 8.57 17.42
N ASN A 66 -0.77 7.34 17.46
CA ASN A 66 -0.72 6.45 18.61
C ASN A 66 0.16 5.22 18.35
N CYS A 67 0.94 5.19 17.27
CA CYS A 67 1.74 4.03 16.88
C CYS A 67 0.93 2.74 16.69
N ASP A 68 -0.33 2.87 16.32
CA ASP A 68 -1.31 1.79 16.11
C ASP A 68 -1.47 1.39 14.64
N GLU A 69 -0.90 2.17 13.72
CA GLU A 69 -0.91 1.86 12.30
C GLU A 69 0.38 1.14 11.90
N PRO A 70 0.31 -0.05 11.27
CA PRO A 70 1.50 -0.72 10.78
C PRO A 70 2.09 0.00 9.56
N ILE A 71 3.41 -0.02 9.44
CA ILE A 71 4.14 0.28 8.21
C ILE A 71 4.33 -1.06 7.49
N PHE A 72 3.48 -1.33 6.50
CA PHE A 72 3.41 -2.64 5.85
C PHE A 72 4.71 -3.02 5.16
N CYS A 73 5.38 -2.06 4.50
CA CYS A 73 6.65 -2.34 3.82
C CYS A 73 7.85 -2.56 4.75
N LYS A 74 7.68 -2.32 6.06
CA LYS A 74 8.66 -2.73 7.08
C LYS A 74 8.36 -4.11 7.64
N GLN A 75 7.12 -4.58 7.51
CA GLN A 75 6.68 -5.88 8.00
C GLN A 75 6.70 -6.97 6.92
N VAL A 76 6.60 -6.58 5.65
CA VAL A 76 6.55 -7.50 4.51
C VAL A 76 7.76 -7.32 3.60
N THR A 77 8.30 -8.43 3.11
CA THR A 77 9.31 -8.44 2.05
C THR A 77 8.67 -8.87 0.74
N CYS A 78 8.69 -7.98 -0.26
CA CYS A 78 8.17 -8.32 -1.57
C CYS A 78 9.02 -9.40 -2.26
N PRO A 79 8.41 -10.36 -2.96
CA PRO A 79 9.15 -11.41 -3.65
C PRO A 79 10.02 -10.84 -4.78
N GLY A 80 11.13 -11.51 -5.09
CA GLY A 80 11.96 -11.16 -6.25
C GLY A 80 12.62 -9.78 -6.22
N GLY A 81 12.70 -9.13 -5.06
CA GLY A 81 13.28 -7.79 -4.93
C GLY A 81 12.40 -6.69 -5.52
N LEU A 82 11.09 -6.92 -5.67
CA LEU A 82 10.12 -5.88 -6.04
C LEU A 82 10.14 -4.74 -5.01
N GLN A 83 9.86 -3.53 -5.48
CA GLN A 83 9.75 -2.37 -4.61
C GLN A 83 8.42 -2.41 -3.87
N CYS A 84 8.47 -2.26 -2.54
CA CYS A 84 7.28 -2.15 -1.72
C CYS A 84 6.85 -0.69 -1.56
N ASN A 85 5.57 -0.40 -1.79
CA ASN A 85 4.97 0.91 -1.48
C ASN A 85 3.83 0.73 -0.46
N ASP A 86 3.84 1.54 0.60
CA ASP A 86 2.72 1.64 1.54
C ASP A 86 1.57 2.44 0.93
N LEU A 87 0.33 1.97 1.10
CA LEU A 87 -0.86 2.62 0.54
C LEU A 87 -1.47 3.63 1.53
N PRO A 88 -2.06 4.76 1.06
CA PRO A 88 -2.60 5.81 1.93
C PRO A 88 -3.78 5.38 2.80
N HIS A 89 -4.56 4.41 2.34
CA HIS A 89 -5.75 3.89 3.04
C HIS A 89 -5.48 2.55 3.75
N GLY A 90 -4.20 2.21 3.94
CA GLY A 90 -3.76 0.94 4.51
C GLY A 90 -3.42 -0.11 3.44
N GLY A 91 -2.55 -1.05 3.81
CA GLY A 91 -2.00 -2.07 2.92
C GLY A 91 -0.68 -1.67 2.26
N PHE A 92 -0.20 -2.54 1.38
CA PHE A 92 0.99 -2.34 0.57
C PHE A 92 0.80 -2.91 -0.83
N GLU A 93 1.59 -2.42 -1.77
CA GLU A 93 1.75 -3.02 -3.09
C GLU A 93 3.22 -3.36 -3.34
N CYS A 94 3.46 -4.42 -4.11
CA CYS A 94 4.78 -4.80 -4.59
C CYS A 94 4.85 -4.49 -6.08
N VAL A 95 5.66 -3.51 -6.47
CA VAL A 95 5.77 -3.02 -7.83
C VAL A 95 7.15 -3.30 -8.42
N GLY A 96 7.18 -3.64 -9.71
CA GLY A 96 8.42 -3.78 -10.44
C GLY A 96 8.19 -4.27 -11.87
N PRO A 97 9.16 -3.99 -12.77
CA PRO A 97 9.06 -4.45 -14.15
C PRO A 97 9.26 -5.97 -14.21
N ALA A 98 8.40 -6.64 -14.96
CA ALA A 98 8.56 -8.06 -15.30
C ALA A 98 8.73 -8.20 -16.81
N THR A 99 9.72 -8.98 -17.24
CA THR A 99 9.90 -9.35 -18.64
C THR A 99 9.59 -10.84 -18.77
N PHE A 100 8.58 -11.16 -19.58
CA PHE A 100 8.20 -12.52 -19.87
C PHE A 100 8.71 -12.91 -21.26
N HIS A 101 9.33 -14.08 -21.37
CA HIS A 101 9.84 -14.63 -22.61
C HIS A 101 9.55 -16.13 -22.67
N GLN A 102 8.87 -16.57 -23.74
CA GLN A 102 8.49 -17.96 -23.97
C GLN A 102 7.72 -18.54 -22.77
N ASP A 103 8.37 -19.37 -21.95
CA ASP A 103 7.74 -20.19 -20.92
C ASP A 103 7.87 -19.61 -19.50
N THR A 104 8.33 -18.36 -19.37
CA THR A 104 8.38 -17.69 -18.07
C THR A 104 6.98 -17.36 -17.59
N VAL A 105 6.63 -17.79 -16.38
CA VAL A 105 5.32 -17.54 -15.76
C VAL A 105 5.54 -16.99 -14.35
N ALA A 106 4.78 -15.95 -14.00
CA ALA A 106 4.64 -15.50 -12.62
C ALA A 106 3.34 -16.10 -12.05
N MET A 107 3.45 -16.77 -10.90
CA MET A 107 2.30 -17.34 -10.19
C MET A 107 2.09 -16.60 -8.88
N TYR A 108 0.84 -16.23 -8.63
CA TYR A 108 0.41 -15.65 -7.37
C TYR A 108 -0.77 -16.43 -6.81
N VAL A 109 -0.71 -16.77 -5.53
CA VAL A 109 -1.79 -17.47 -4.83
C VAL A 109 -2.49 -16.46 -3.93
N ILE A 110 -3.74 -16.17 -4.25
CA ILE A 110 -4.57 -15.25 -3.47
C ILE A 110 -4.86 -15.88 -2.11
N HIS A 111 -4.59 -15.14 -1.03
CA HIS A 111 -4.85 -15.63 0.32
C HIS A 111 -6.37 -15.77 0.55
N PRO A 112 -6.86 -16.79 1.28
CA PRO A 112 -8.30 -17.01 1.48
C PRO A 112 -9.06 -15.84 2.13
N THR A 113 -8.35 -14.97 2.84
CA THR A 113 -8.89 -13.79 3.53
C THR A 113 -8.72 -12.50 2.74
N ALA A 114 -8.17 -12.57 1.53
CA ALA A 114 -7.98 -11.39 0.69
C ALA A 114 -9.34 -10.88 0.20
N VAL A 115 -9.59 -9.60 0.42
CA VAL A 115 -10.70 -8.88 -0.21
C VAL A 115 -10.21 -8.46 -1.59
N LEU A 116 -10.94 -8.86 -2.63
CA LEU A 116 -10.61 -8.51 -4.01
C LEU A 116 -11.46 -7.33 -4.45
N ASP A 117 -10.84 -6.43 -5.21
CA ASP A 117 -11.53 -5.36 -5.92
C ASP A 117 -12.20 -5.93 -7.18
N ASP A 118 -13.25 -5.27 -7.64
CA ASP A 118 -13.98 -5.60 -8.87
C ASP A 118 -13.23 -5.12 -10.12
N THR A 119 -12.14 -4.37 -9.92
CA THR A 119 -11.31 -3.83 -11.01
C THR A 119 -9.90 -4.41 -11.00
N LEU A 120 -9.50 -4.89 -12.18
CA LEU A 120 -8.13 -5.28 -12.50
C LEU A 120 -7.54 -4.26 -13.48
N SER A 121 -6.37 -3.73 -13.17
CA SER A 121 -5.62 -2.84 -14.07
C SER A 121 -4.22 -3.36 -14.34
N LEU A 122 -3.77 -3.28 -15.59
CA LEU A 122 -2.39 -3.60 -15.98
C LEU A 122 -1.90 -2.69 -17.10
N SER A 123 -0.59 -2.46 -17.13
CA SER A 123 0.09 -1.81 -18.25
C SER A 123 0.95 -2.85 -18.97
N ILE A 124 0.76 -3.00 -20.28
CA ILE A 124 1.46 -4.00 -21.09
C ILE A 124 1.98 -3.42 -22.40
N ARG A 125 3.13 -3.94 -22.84
CA ARG A 125 3.73 -3.69 -24.15
C ARG A 125 4.20 -5.00 -24.75
N THR A 126 3.74 -5.33 -25.95
CA THR A 126 4.08 -6.60 -26.60
C THR A 126 4.08 -6.50 -28.13
N ARG A 127 4.78 -7.44 -28.78
CA ARG A 127 4.71 -7.71 -30.23
C ARG A 127 4.11 -9.09 -30.53
N SER A 128 3.83 -9.87 -29.50
CA SER A 128 3.28 -11.21 -29.64
C SER A 128 1.79 -11.12 -29.97
N ILE A 129 1.35 -12.03 -30.82
CA ILE A 129 -0.06 -12.34 -31.12
C ILE A 129 -0.35 -13.74 -30.58
N ASN A 130 -1.63 -14.09 -30.41
CA ASN A 130 -2.06 -15.41 -29.91
C ASN A 130 -1.35 -15.79 -28.58
N ALA A 131 -1.50 -14.95 -27.56
CA ALA A 131 -0.71 -15.03 -26.32
C ALA A 131 -1.59 -14.91 -25.08
N SER A 132 -1.34 -15.74 -24.06
CA SER A 132 -1.98 -15.60 -22.75
C SER A 132 -1.24 -14.55 -21.91
N ILE A 133 -1.98 -13.60 -21.34
CA ILE A 133 -1.43 -12.52 -20.52
C ILE A 133 -1.60 -12.84 -19.03
N ILE A 134 -2.84 -13.07 -18.58
CA ILE A 134 -3.15 -13.44 -17.20
C ILE A 134 -4.18 -14.55 -17.22
N GLN A 135 -4.01 -15.53 -16.33
CA GLN A 135 -4.98 -16.59 -16.12
C GLN A 135 -5.35 -16.69 -14.64
N PHE A 136 -6.63 -16.52 -14.33
CA PHE A 136 -7.19 -16.76 -13.02
C PHE A 136 -7.82 -18.15 -13.02
N ARG A 137 -7.44 -19.00 -12.06
CA ARG A 137 -7.98 -20.35 -11.91
C ARG A 137 -8.67 -20.47 -10.56
N SER A 138 -9.88 -21.02 -10.59
CA SER A 138 -10.66 -21.37 -9.40
C SER A 138 -11.26 -22.76 -9.56
N GLN A 139 -11.93 -23.26 -8.52
CA GLN A 139 -12.69 -24.52 -8.61
C GLN A 139 -13.91 -24.42 -9.55
N SER A 140 -14.44 -23.20 -9.73
CA SER A 140 -15.66 -22.93 -10.50
C SER A 140 -15.39 -22.65 -11.99
N GLY A 141 -14.13 -22.46 -12.37
CA GLY A 141 -13.77 -22.11 -13.74
C GLY A 141 -12.44 -21.36 -13.87
N ILE A 142 -12.18 -20.93 -15.10
CA ILE A 142 -10.97 -20.22 -15.52
C ILE A 142 -11.40 -18.90 -16.19
N ILE A 143 -10.72 -17.81 -15.84
CA ILE A 143 -10.80 -16.53 -16.54
C ILE A 143 -9.43 -16.26 -17.18
N GLN A 144 -9.41 -15.85 -18.43
CA GLN A 144 -8.21 -15.56 -19.21
C GLN A 144 -8.28 -14.16 -19.81
N LEU A 145 -7.18 -13.43 -19.66
CA LEU A 145 -6.84 -12.27 -20.46
C LEU A 145 -5.81 -12.72 -21.47
N GLU A 146 -6.09 -12.51 -22.75
CA GLU A 146 -5.28 -13.03 -23.83
C GLU A 146 -5.28 -12.09 -25.04
N LEU A 147 -4.41 -12.36 -25.99
CA LEU A 147 -4.40 -11.76 -27.31
C LEU A 147 -4.83 -12.81 -28.31
N ASP A 148 -5.76 -12.45 -29.19
CA ASP A 148 -6.19 -13.33 -30.28
C ASP A 148 -5.12 -13.46 -31.39
N GLU A 149 -5.42 -14.23 -32.43
CA GLU A 149 -4.55 -14.45 -33.60
C GLU A 149 -4.19 -13.16 -34.36
N THR A 150 -4.92 -12.08 -34.12
CA THR A 150 -4.73 -10.77 -34.75
C THR A 150 -4.16 -9.71 -33.79
N GLY A 151 -3.88 -10.09 -32.54
CA GLY A 151 -3.32 -9.22 -31.50
C GLY A 151 -4.35 -8.33 -30.80
N HIS A 152 -5.64 -8.55 -31.01
CA HIS A 152 -6.69 -7.88 -30.24
C HIS A 152 -6.76 -8.45 -28.84
N PHE A 153 -7.02 -7.58 -27.87
CA PHE A 153 -7.17 -8.00 -26.49
C PHE A 153 -8.50 -8.73 -26.32
N GLN A 154 -8.45 -9.90 -25.71
CA GLN A 154 -9.60 -10.76 -25.48
C GLN A 154 -9.69 -11.13 -24.00
N PHE A 155 -10.90 -10.97 -23.47
CA PHE A 155 -11.32 -11.49 -22.17
C PHE A 155 -12.15 -12.75 -22.42
N SER A 156 -11.72 -13.89 -21.89
CA SER A 156 -12.44 -15.16 -22.00
C SER A 156 -12.72 -15.72 -20.61
N PHE A 157 -13.91 -16.31 -20.43
CA PHE A 157 -14.26 -17.02 -19.21
C PHE A 157 -14.88 -18.37 -19.54
N TYR A 158 -14.46 -19.38 -18.80
CA TYR A 158 -14.92 -20.76 -18.92
C TYR A 158 -15.34 -21.23 -17.54
N THR A 159 -16.64 -21.34 -17.30
CA THR A 159 -17.19 -21.80 -16.01
C THR A 159 -17.96 -23.11 -16.20
N GLN A 160 -18.35 -23.74 -15.10
CA GLN A 160 -19.20 -24.94 -15.19
C GLN A 160 -20.61 -24.63 -15.74
N VAL A 161 -21.04 -23.36 -15.73
CA VAL A 161 -22.41 -22.95 -16.07
C VAL A 161 -22.47 -22.29 -17.44
N THR A 162 -21.57 -21.35 -17.70
CA THR A 162 -21.51 -20.56 -18.94
C THR A 162 -20.08 -20.26 -19.33
N ASN A 163 -19.89 -20.13 -20.65
CA ASN A 163 -18.65 -19.67 -21.25
C ASN A 163 -18.95 -18.42 -22.08
N GLY A 164 -17.95 -17.57 -22.24
CA GLY A 164 -18.08 -16.40 -23.09
C GLY A 164 -16.73 -15.73 -23.33
N SER A 165 -16.71 -14.85 -24.32
CA SER A 165 -15.52 -14.08 -24.66
C SER A 165 -15.93 -12.69 -25.15
N VAL A 166 -15.10 -11.70 -24.85
CA VAL A 166 -15.23 -10.32 -25.34
C VAL A 166 -13.88 -9.91 -25.88
N THR A 167 -13.85 -9.51 -27.15
CA THR A 167 -12.63 -9.06 -27.82
C THR A 167 -12.73 -7.57 -28.12
N THR A 168 -11.65 -6.84 -27.89
CA THR A 168 -11.55 -5.42 -28.23
C THR A 168 -11.40 -5.24 -29.73
N ASN A 169 -11.68 -4.04 -30.21
CA ASN A 169 -11.51 -3.65 -31.61
C ASN A 169 -10.15 -3.00 -31.90
N VAL A 170 -9.25 -2.96 -30.92
CA VAL A 170 -7.90 -2.42 -31.06
C VAL A 170 -6.87 -3.51 -30.78
N SER A 171 -5.98 -3.74 -31.73
CA SER A 171 -4.81 -4.59 -31.56
C SER A 171 -3.75 -3.87 -30.74
N ILE A 172 -3.17 -4.57 -29.76
CA ILE A 172 -2.13 -4.02 -28.86
C ILE A 172 -0.74 -4.64 -29.12
N ALA A 173 -0.61 -5.45 -30.17
CA ALA A 173 0.63 -6.10 -30.58
C ALA A 173 1.56 -5.17 -31.39
N ASP A 174 1.63 -3.89 -31.02
CA ASP A 174 2.29 -2.82 -31.77
C ASP A 174 3.62 -2.34 -31.14
N ALA A 175 4.06 -3.00 -30.07
CA ALA A 175 5.22 -2.61 -29.26
C ALA A 175 5.09 -1.26 -28.52
N ASN A 176 3.90 -0.70 -28.39
CA ASN A 176 3.63 0.46 -27.54
C ASN A 176 3.05 0.03 -26.19
N TRP A 177 3.09 0.94 -25.22
CA TRP A 177 2.47 0.71 -23.92
C TRP A 177 0.96 0.97 -23.99
N HIS A 178 0.19 0.00 -23.49
CA HIS A 178 -1.26 0.06 -23.38
C HIS A 178 -1.67 -0.13 -21.92
N ASN A 179 -2.67 0.62 -21.48
CA ASN A 179 -3.28 0.46 -20.17
C ASN A 179 -4.61 -0.25 -20.34
N ILE A 180 -4.76 -1.38 -19.64
CA ILE A 180 -5.93 -2.23 -19.73
C ILE A 180 -6.58 -2.27 -18.37
N THR A 181 -7.86 -1.96 -18.34
CA THR A 181 -8.69 -2.01 -17.13
C THR A 181 -9.89 -2.90 -17.42
N VAL A 182 -10.07 -3.91 -16.57
CA VAL A 182 -11.19 -4.83 -16.61
C VAL A 182 -11.96 -4.64 -15.32
N THR A 183 -13.23 -4.27 -15.41
CA THR A 183 -14.10 -4.08 -14.26
C THR A 183 -15.29 -5.00 -14.38
N THR A 184 -15.57 -5.77 -13.35
CA THR A 184 -16.81 -6.55 -13.26
C THR A 184 -17.96 -5.64 -12.86
N PRO A 185 -19.13 -5.72 -13.51
CA PRO A 185 -20.28 -4.93 -13.11
C PRO A 185 -20.70 -5.30 -11.69
N THR A 186 -20.82 -4.31 -10.80
CA THR A 186 -21.50 -4.47 -9.52
C THR A 186 -23.01 -4.49 -9.79
N ASN A 187 -23.69 -5.56 -9.39
CA ASN A 187 -25.16 -5.58 -9.34
C ASN A 187 -25.70 -4.67 -8.24
#